data_AF-A0A2T0FI40-F1
#
_entry.id   AF-A0A2T0FI40-F1
#
_cell.length_a   1.000
_cell.length_b   1.000
_cell.length_c   1.000
_cell.angle_alpha   90.00
_cell.angle_beta   90.00
_cell.angle_gamma   90.00
#
_symmetry.space_group_name_H-M   'P 1'
#
loop_
_entity.id
_entity.type
_entity.pdbx_description
1 polymer ?
#
loop_
_entity_poly.entity_id
_entity_poly.type
_entity_poly.pdbx_seq_one_letter_code
_entity_poly.pdbx_strand_id
1 'polypeptide(L)'
;MSAEAVQVKEDNAAKSQARKIRRYRRPPTQRREELDSIKRRYTTTKIDEETFQLLLKPSDPDFAFPISVLPIDLKLPRHYPHGPEPIGITLASDEVPRGHALNVEQAFDTYQGTLRERFDRLDKELEGLLSKPPQKTITIVKRVVKTVPKTQSTPDAAPTVPGSPGQAESSPDSSSESMDDQSDSDATSESDSEPDIRFASDDEEEESTTLAKPEQKGTEIVLPNIEMENIALLEAVSLNILVKCGRCKHMHPFSNLIPGPYGGESKPRTEPCETCGLGLMAAFRKEYVHSMCSTLGFLDISGGTVGDLQPSTYLPTCGQCSEPGPLFKHPDFGRKITQNCRNCHAKLTLFIDLFRFDVLSTDTLGEAKLVGRPGSTDKVHLTKGTPLPKYGACRHYRKSMRWFRFSCCKRVFPCDRCHDEEMNHIADAASRMVCGACSREQNFTDECKFCGANYTIRRTRFWEGGKGARDRKTLSRKDPHKYKRSTSLAPTTEKSKVKFLGKSHKVAHS
;
A
#
# COMPACT_ATOMS: atom_id res chain seq x y z
N MET A 1 -35.26 29.69 -43.23
CA MET A 1 -34.42 30.33 -42.19
C MET A 1 -32.96 30.03 -42.54
N SER A 2 -32.12 31.06 -42.64
CA SER A 2 -30.83 30.99 -43.34
C SER A 2 -29.72 30.32 -42.53
N ALA A 3 -28.74 29.72 -43.24
CA ALA A 3 -27.63 28.96 -42.63
C ALA A 3 -26.77 29.78 -41.65
N GLU A 4 -26.60 31.07 -41.91
CA GLU A 4 -25.88 32.01 -41.02
C GLU A 4 -26.43 32.02 -39.59
N ALA A 5 -27.76 31.86 -39.43
CA ALA A 5 -28.41 31.82 -38.12
C ALA A 5 -28.14 30.53 -37.32
N VAL A 6 -27.51 29.52 -37.94
CA VAL A 6 -27.01 28.30 -37.29
C VAL A 6 -25.56 28.50 -36.86
N GLN A 7 -24.67 28.91 -37.77
CA GLN A 7 -23.25 29.14 -37.47
C GLN A 7 -23.05 30.19 -36.38
N VAL A 8 -23.82 31.29 -36.39
CA VAL A 8 -23.77 32.32 -35.32
C VAL A 8 -24.19 31.77 -33.96
N LYS A 9 -25.01 30.70 -33.89
CA LYS A 9 -25.34 30.03 -32.61
C LYS A 9 -24.23 29.09 -32.15
N GLU A 10 -23.63 28.35 -33.06
CA GLU A 10 -22.53 27.42 -32.76
C GLU A 10 -21.27 28.17 -32.31
N ASP A 11 -20.92 29.27 -32.99
CA ASP A 11 -19.83 30.17 -32.59
C ASP A 11 -20.02 30.74 -31.19
N ASN A 12 -21.25 31.16 -30.86
CA ASN A 12 -21.57 31.68 -29.53
C ASN A 12 -21.60 30.58 -28.46
N ALA A 13 -21.99 29.34 -28.81
CA ALA A 13 -21.86 28.19 -27.93
C ALA A 13 -20.38 27.86 -27.64
N ALA A 14 -19.51 27.85 -28.67
CA ALA A 14 -18.07 27.65 -28.53
C ALA A 14 -17.40 28.75 -27.70
N LYS A 15 -17.72 30.04 -27.96
CA LYS A 15 -17.22 31.20 -27.19
C LYS A 15 -17.73 31.18 -25.74
N SER A 16 -18.96 30.69 -25.49
CA SER A 16 -19.52 30.47 -24.15
C SER A 16 -18.79 29.35 -23.39
N GLN A 17 -18.54 28.21 -24.04
CA GLN A 17 -17.75 27.11 -23.46
C GLN A 17 -16.30 27.53 -23.17
N ALA A 18 -15.63 28.22 -24.09
CA ALA A 18 -14.28 28.76 -23.88
C ALA A 18 -14.21 29.76 -22.70
N ARG A 19 -15.23 30.62 -22.52
CA ARG A 19 -15.35 31.51 -21.35
C ARG A 19 -15.60 30.74 -20.04
N LYS A 20 -16.31 29.62 -20.06
CA LYS A 20 -16.48 28.73 -18.89
C LYS A 20 -15.19 27.98 -18.55
N ILE A 21 -14.48 27.43 -19.54
CA ILE A 21 -13.21 26.71 -19.35
C ILE A 21 -12.14 27.63 -18.73
N ARG A 22 -12.08 28.92 -19.11
CA ARG A 22 -11.17 29.91 -18.49
C ARG A 22 -11.38 30.11 -16.99
N ARG A 23 -12.52 29.72 -16.40
CA ARG A 23 -12.77 29.80 -14.93
C ARG A 23 -12.36 28.56 -14.14
N TYR A 24 -11.77 27.54 -14.79
CA TYR A 24 -11.16 26.39 -14.13
C TYR A 24 -9.67 26.23 -14.50
N ARG A 25 -8.92 27.35 -14.48
CA ARG A 25 -7.48 27.24 -14.17
C ARG A 25 -7.39 26.58 -12.79
N ARG A 26 -6.75 25.41 -12.71
CA ARG A 26 -6.34 24.84 -11.42
C ARG A 26 -5.57 25.92 -10.64
N PRO A 27 -5.72 26.02 -9.31
CA PRO A 27 -4.85 26.90 -8.53
C PRO A 27 -3.39 26.57 -8.85
N PRO A 28 -2.50 27.57 -8.96
CA PRO A 28 -1.09 27.30 -9.13
C PRO A 28 -0.60 26.43 -7.97
N THR A 29 0.22 25.43 -8.25
CA THR A 29 0.92 24.70 -7.18
C THR A 29 1.99 25.60 -6.59
N GLN A 30 2.30 25.44 -5.29
CA GLN A 30 3.28 26.27 -4.60
C GLN A 30 4.63 26.34 -5.33
N ARG A 31 5.14 25.20 -5.85
CA ARG A 31 6.31 25.16 -6.76
C ARG A 31 6.25 26.20 -7.88
N ARG A 32 5.08 26.38 -8.50
CA ARG A 32 4.90 27.33 -9.60
C ARG A 32 4.98 28.78 -9.13
N GLU A 33 4.38 29.10 -8.00
CA GLU A 33 4.41 30.46 -7.44
C GLU A 33 5.82 30.84 -7.00
N GLU A 34 6.56 29.91 -6.39
CA GLU A 34 7.96 30.13 -5.99
C GLU A 34 8.91 30.19 -7.20
N LEU A 35 8.73 29.35 -8.22
CA LEU A 35 9.45 29.51 -9.50
C LEU A 35 9.14 30.86 -10.19
N ASP A 36 7.86 31.22 -10.28
CA ASP A 36 7.42 32.47 -10.93
C ASP A 36 7.69 33.71 -10.05
N SER A 37 8.22 33.53 -8.82
CA SER A 37 8.84 34.55 -7.96
C SER A 37 10.34 34.68 -8.27
N ILE A 38 11.09 33.56 -8.24
CA ILE A 38 12.53 33.50 -8.57
C ILE A 38 12.84 34.08 -9.95
N LYS A 39 12.05 33.75 -10.98
CA LYS A 39 12.15 34.28 -12.36
C LYS A 39 12.00 35.80 -12.48
N ARG A 40 11.51 36.50 -11.45
CA ARG A 40 11.39 37.97 -11.45
C ARG A 40 12.65 38.66 -10.93
N ARG A 41 13.48 37.95 -10.16
CA ARG A 41 14.69 38.48 -9.52
C ARG A 41 15.97 38.06 -10.27
N TYR A 42 16.00 36.83 -10.79
CA TYR A 42 17.18 36.24 -11.42
C TYR A 42 16.91 35.87 -12.87
N THR A 43 17.92 36.00 -13.73
CA THR A 43 17.84 35.49 -15.10
C THR A 43 17.88 33.97 -15.07
N THR A 44 16.74 33.35 -15.38
CA THR A 44 16.58 31.89 -15.41
C THR A 44 16.64 31.31 -16.82
N THR A 45 17.44 30.28 -17.02
CA THR A 45 17.36 29.34 -18.15
C THR A 45 16.79 28.01 -17.65
N LYS A 46 15.86 27.39 -18.39
CA LYS A 46 15.41 26.01 -18.11
C LYS A 46 16.38 25.07 -18.81
N ILE A 47 16.99 24.16 -18.06
CA ILE A 47 17.76 23.05 -18.64
C ILE A 47 16.76 21.89 -18.83
N ASP A 48 16.44 21.15 -17.76
CA ASP A 48 15.46 20.08 -17.76
C ASP A 48 14.13 20.51 -17.13
N GLU A 49 13.20 19.57 -16.99
CA GLU A 49 11.91 19.76 -16.32
C GLU A 49 12.04 20.14 -14.83
N GLU A 50 13.20 19.86 -14.23
CA GLU A 50 13.47 19.94 -12.80
C GLU A 50 14.80 20.66 -12.48
N THR A 51 15.56 21.08 -13.48
CA THR A 51 16.80 21.86 -13.35
C THR A 51 16.64 23.24 -14.00
N PHE A 52 16.93 24.29 -13.23
CA PHE A 52 16.82 25.68 -13.65
C PHE A 52 18.14 26.39 -13.33
N GLN A 53 18.85 26.81 -14.37
CA GLN A 53 20.06 27.59 -14.22
C GLN A 53 19.69 29.04 -13.90
N LEU A 54 20.35 29.59 -12.89
CA LEU A 54 20.16 30.92 -12.34
C LEU A 54 21.45 31.71 -12.45
N LEU A 55 21.36 32.93 -12.95
CA LEU A 55 22.46 33.89 -12.86
C LEU A 55 22.29 34.74 -11.59
N LEU A 56 22.95 34.32 -10.50
CA LEU A 56 23.06 35.12 -9.28
C LEU A 56 24.08 36.23 -9.51
N LYS A 57 23.73 37.46 -9.17
CA LYS A 57 24.70 38.55 -8.99
C LYS A 57 24.80 38.82 -7.49
N PRO A 58 26.00 38.82 -6.88
CA PRO A 58 26.16 39.22 -5.49
C PRO A 58 25.54 40.61 -5.25
N SER A 59 24.76 40.75 -4.18
CA SER A 59 24.16 42.06 -3.82
C SER A 59 25.15 43.01 -3.14
N ASP A 60 26.36 42.57 -2.82
CA ASP A 60 27.37 43.35 -2.09
C ASP A 60 28.29 44.14 -3.04
N PRO A 61 28.46 45.47 -2.87
CA PRO A 61 29.33 46.29 -3.72
C PRO A 61 30.83 46.10 -3.46
N ASP A 62 31.22 45.64 -2.27
CA ASP A 62 32.63 45.50 -1.83
C ASP A 62 33.09 44.01 -1.80
N PHE A 63 32.34 43.14 -2.50
CA PHE A 63 32.53 41.67 -2.51
C PHE A 63 33.96 41.23 -2.86
N ALA A 64 34.63 40.55 -1.93
CA ALA A 64 36.07 40.24 -1.99
C ALA A 64 36.52 39.25 -3.08
N PHE A 65 35.60 38.62 -3.82
CA PHE A 65 35.92 37.64 -4.88
C PHE A 65 35.56 38.21 -6.27
N PRO A 66 36.36 37.98 -7.33
CA PRO A 66 36.18 38.61 -8.64
C PRO A 66 35.02 38.02 -9.49
N ILE A 67 33.93 37.56 -8.85
CA ILE A 67 32.81 36.86 -9.47
C ILE A 67 31.68 37.86 -9.77
N SER A 68 31.59 38.32 -11.02
CA SER A 68 30.56 39.30 -11.41
C SER A 68 29.15 38.70 -11.61
N VAL A 69 29.09 37.41 -11.94
CA VAL A 69 27.86 36.61 -12.09
C VAL A 69 28.18 35.16 -11.72
N LEU A 70 27.49 34.60 -10.73
CA LEU A 70 27.62 33.21 -10.33
C LEU A 70 26.49 32.36 -10.98
N PRO A 71 26.79 31.48 -11.95
CA PRO A 71 25.83 30.49 -12.45
C PRO A 71 25.56 29.39 -11.43
N ILE A 72 24.29 29.23 -11.07
CA ILE A 72 23.79 28.26 -10.09
C ILE A 72 22.72 27.39 -10.74
N ASP A 73 22.95 26.09 -10.84
CA ASP A 73 21.96 25.14 -11.34
C ASP A 73 21.08 24.67 -10.18
N LEU A 74 19.87 25.21 -10.09
CA LEU A 74 18.85 24.86 -9.09
C LEU A 74 18.12 23.59 -9.52
N LYS A 75 18.24 22.52 -8.73
CA LYS A 75 17.35 21.35 -8.83
C LYS A 75 16.10 21.60 -7.98
N LEU A 76 14.95 21.72 -8.64
CA LEU A 76 13.64 21.85 -8.03
C LEU A 76 12.74 20.68 -8.49
N PRO A 77 12.50 19.65 -7.64
CA PRO A 77 11.75 18.44 -8.02
C PRO A 77 10.26 18.67 -8.32
N ARG A 78 9.62 17.79 -9.11
CA ARG A 78 8.19 17.95 -9.54
C ARG A 78 7.19 18.11 -8.40
N HIS A 79 7.47 17.46 -7.27
CA HIS A 79 6.54 17.36 -6.14
C HIS A 79 6.81 18.40 -5.04
N TYR A 80 7.77 19.30 -5.22
CA TYR A 80 8.08 20.39 -4.30
C TYR A 80 6.82 21.21 -3.89
N PRO A 81 6.63 21.55 -2.60
CA PRO A 81 7.48 21.26 -1.43
C PRO A 81 7.19 19.90 -0.75
N HIS A 82 6.28 19.08 -1.28
CA HIS A 82 5.82 17.83 -0.68
C HIS A 82 6.48 16.58 -1.33
N GLY A 83 7.70 16.72 -1.85
CA GLY A 83 8.45 15.64 -2.48
C GLY A 83 9.58 15.12 -1.58
N PRO A 84 9.99 13.84 -1.70
CA PRO A 84 11.10 13.28 -0.93
C PRO A 84 12.47 13.75 -1.41
N GLU A 85 12.56 14.28 -2.63
CA GLU A 85 13.78 14.90 -3.14
C GLU A 85 13.90 16.33 -2.59
N PRO A 86 15.04 16.70 -1.96
CA PRO A 86 15.26 18.06 -1.49
C PRO A 86 15.41 19.03 -2.67
N ILE A 87 15.22 20.33 -2.38
CA ILE A 87 15.81 21.36 -3.23
C ILE A 87 17.32 21.32 -2.99
N GLY A 88 18.10 21.27 -4.08
CA GLY A 88 19.54 21.46 -4.00
C GLY A 88 20.00 22.43 -5.08
N ILE A 89 21.17 23.03 -4.89
CA ILE A 89 21.87 23.78 -5.93
C ILE A 89 23.19 23.10 -6.25
N THR A 90 23.67 23.27 -7.48
CA THR A 90 25.06 22.99 -7.84
C THR A 90 25.68 24.21 -8.51
N LEU A 91 26.90 24.58 -8.13
CA LEU A 91 27.59 25.70 -8.78
C LEU A 91 28.20 25.25 -10.11
N ALA A 92 27.87 25.98 -11.18
CA ALA A 92 28.27 25.68 -12.56
C ALA A 92 29.32 26.70 -13.08
N SER A 93 30.23 27.14 -12.19
CA SER A 93 31.30 28.09 -12.51
C SER A 93 32.68 27.51 -12.25
N ASP A 94 33.57 27.66 -13.22
CA ASP A 94 35.00 27.34 -13.09
C ASP A 94 35.75 28.36 -12.21
N GLU A 95 35.15 29.52 -11.91
CA GLU A 95 35.73 30.58 -11.07
C GLU A 95 35.79 30.19 -9.58
N VAL A 96 35.01 29.20 -9.14
CA VAL A 96 34.94 28.74 -7.75
C VAL A 96 35.51 27.32 -7.62
N PRO A 97 36.66 27.10 -6.96
CA PRO A 97 37.22 25.77 -6.77
C PRO A 97 36.23 24.85 -6.03
N ARG A 98 36.08 23.59 -6.49
CA ARG A 98 34.99 22.70 -6.02
C ARG A 98 34.92 22.50 -4.50
N GLY A 99 36.05 22.58 -3.80
CA GLY A 99 36.09 22.52 -2.32
C GLY A 99 35.38 23.70 -1.64
N HIS A 100 35.39 24.90 -2.24
CA HIS A 100 34.62 26.05 -1.77
C HIS A 100 33.17 26.01 -2.29
N ALA A 101 32.95 25.51 -3.52
CA ALA A 101 31.60 25.33 -4.05
C ALA A 101 30.74 24.42 -3.15
N LEU A 102 31.31 23.34 -2.64
CA LEU A 102 30.63 22.43 -1.69
C LEU A 102 30.18 23.12 -0.40
N ASN A 103 30.88 24.16 0.09
CA ASN A 103 30.41 24.95 1.24
C ASN A 103 29.10 25.69 0.91
N VAL A 104 28.96 26.20 -0.31
CA VAL A 104 27.78 26.94 -0.78
C VAL A 104 26.60 25.98 -1.03
N GLU A 105 26.87 24.82 -1.64
CA GLU A 105 25.89 23.75 -1.88
C GLU A 105 25.30 23.24 -0.55
N GLN A 106 26.15 22.85 0.41
CA GLN A 106 25.72 22.35 1.73
C GLN A 106 24.98 23.40 2.59
N ALA A 107 25.37 24.68 2.48
CA ALA A 107 24.69 25.75 3.22
C ALA A 107 23.26 25.98 2.71
N PHE A 108 23.05 25.91 1.40
CA PHE A 108 21.72 26.05 0.80
C PHE A 108 20.78 24.90 1.21
N ASP A 109 21.27 23.67 1.24
CA ASP A 109 20.52 22.49 1.73
C ASP A 109 20.09 22.65 3.20
N THR A 110 20.92 23.35 4.00
CA THR A 110 20.66 23.65 5.42
C THR A 110 19.62 24.76 5.63
N TYR A 111 19.38 25.63 4.64
CA TYR A 111 18.46 26.76 4.78
C TYR A 111 16.99 26.33 4.72
N GLN A 112 16.23 26.71 5.75
CA GLN A 112 14.78 26.53 5.81
C GLN A 112 14.02 27.76 5.27
N GLY A 113 12.70 27.64 5.13
CA GLY A 113 11.83 28.67 4.53
C GLY A 113 11.56 28.43 3.04
N THR A 114 10.91 29.42 2.41
CA THR A 114 10.60 29.43 0.96
C THR A 114 11.87 29.48 0.12
N LEU A 115 11.78 29.04 -1.13
CA LEU A 115 12.86 29.08 -2.11
C LEU A 115 13.48 30.48 -2.23
N ARG A 116 12.65 31.54 -2.14
CA ARG A 116 13.13 32.92 -2.14
C ARG A 116 13.95 33.25 -0.90
N GLU A 117 13.46 32.93 0.30
CA GLU A 117 14.18 33.22 1.55
C GLU A 117 15.54 32.50 1.62
N ARG A 118 15.64 31.31 1.04
CA ARG A 118 16.92 30.58 0.91
C ARG A 118 17.91 31.31 -0.01
N PHE A 119 17.47 31.81 -1.16
CA PHE A 119 18.35 32.61 -2.05
C PHE A 119 18.68 34.00 -1.48
N ASP A 120 17.70 34.69 -0.88
CA ASP A 120 17.88 35.98 -0.20
C ASP A 120 18.80 35.87 1.05
N ARG A 121 19.02 34.65 1.57
CA ARG A 121 20.00 34.32 2.62
C ARG A 121 21.35 33.88 2.05
N LEU A 122 21.37 33.03 1.02
CA LEU A 122 22.58 32.59 0.31
C LEU A 122 23.41 33.77 -0.18
N ASP A 123 22.75 34.76 -0.80
CA ASP A 123 23.35 36.01 -1.30
C ASP A 123 24.09 36.79 -0.18
N LYS A 124 23.57 36.79 1.05
CA LYS A 124 24.17 37.46 2.21
C LYS A 124 25.28 36.67 2.90
N GLU A 125 25.21 35.34 2.87
CA GLU A 125 26.22 34.47 3.49
C GLU A 125 27.32 34.07 2.49
N LEU A 126 27.21 34.43 1.20
CA LEU A 126 28.06 33.95 0.10
C LEU A 126 29.56 34.19 0.34
N GLU A 127 29.95 35.40 0.75
CA GLU A 127 31.35 35.72 1.08
C GLU A 127 31.85 34.87 2.27
N GLY A 128 31.01 34.74 3.32
CA GLY A 128 31.25 33.89 4.48
C GLY A 128 31.19 32.37 4.20
N LEU A 129 30.83 31.96 2.98
CA LEU A 129 30.85 30.57 2.51
C LEU A 129 32.04 30.29 1.60
N LEU A 130 32.43 31.26 0.78
CA LEU A 130 33.63 31.18 -0.06
C LEU A 130 34.92 31.38 0.75
N SER A 131 34.92 32.20 1.80
CA SER A 131 36.06 32.39 2.72
C SER A 131 36.31 31.24 3.70
N LYS A 132 35.34 30.31 3.86
CA LYS A 132 35.54 29.09 4.67
C LYS A 132 36.59 28.16 4.03
N PRO A 133 37.29 27.33 4.83
CA PRO A 133 38.25 26.37 4.30
C PRO A 133 37.59 25.41 3.30
N PRO A 134 38.32 24.95 2.26
CA PRO A 134 37.79 24.06 1.25
C PRO A 134 37.45 22.67 1.81
N GLN A 135 36.31 22.13 1.40
CA GLN A 135 35.94 20.75 1.68
C GLN A 135 36.86 19.75 0.96
N LYS A 136 37.04 18.57 1.57
CA LYS A 136 37.89 17.49 1.05
C LYS A 136 37.29 16.86 -0.21
N THR A 137 37.64 17.39 -1.39
CA THR A 137 37.28 16.79 -2.68
C THR A 137 38.14 15.59 -3.01
N ILE A 138 37.54 14.44 -3.34
CA ILE A 138 38.26 13.24 -3.77
C ILE A 138 38.72 13.42 -5.23
N THR A 139 40.01 13.62 -5.44
CA THR A 139 40.62 13.73 -6.78
C THR A 139 40.74 12.35 -7.42
N ILE A 140 39.73 11.93 -8.17
CA ILE A 140 39.73 10.67 -8.94
C ILE A 140 40.68 10.81 -10.15
N VAL A 141 41.98 10.63 -9.92
CA VAL A 141 42.99 10.61 -10.97
C VAL A 141 42.81 9.36 -11.83
N LYS A 142 42.20 9.50 -13.01
CA LYS A 142 42.08 8.42 -14.01
C LYS A 142 43.48 8.03 -14.52
N ARG A 143 44.13 7.10 -13.84
CA ARG A 143 45.43 6.54 -14.21
C ARG A 143 45.29 5.68 -15.48
N VAL A 144 45.51 6.30 -16.65
CA VAL A 144 45.54 5.59 -17.93
C VAL A 144 46.72 4.62 -17.95
N VAL A 145 46.43 3.32 -17.84
CA VAL A 145 47.44 2.27 -17.91
C VAL A 145 47.90 2.11 -19.36
N LYS A 146 49.15 2.50 -19.66
CA LYS A 146 49.84 2.13 -20.90
C LYS A 146 50.68 0.88 -20.64
N THR A 147 50.40 -0.18 -21.38
CA THR A 147 51.12 -1.47 -21.32
C THR A 147 52.25 -1.53 -22.35
N VAL A 148 53.47 -1.86 -21.89
CA VAL A 148 54.65 -2.20 -22.72
C VAL A 148 55.45 -3.31 -21.98
N PRO A 149 55.98 -4.36 -22.64
CA PRO A 149 56.42 -5.58 -21.95
C PRO A 149 57.92 -5.72 -21.63
N LYS A 150 58.20 -6.15 -20.39
CA LYS A 150 59.16 -7.19 -19.93
C LYS A 150 60.58 -7.32 -20.55
N THR A 151 61.59 -6.97 -19.75
CA THR A 151 62.93 -7.59 -19.65
C THR A 151 63.38 -7.41 -18.19
N GLN A 152 63.53 -8.44 -17.33
CA GLN A 152 64.56 -9.49 -17.23
C GLN A 152 66.00 -9.01 -16.92
N SER A 153 66.36 -9.05 -15.63
CA SER A 153 67.70 -9.37 -15.11
C SER A 153 67.59 -9.94 -13.67
N THR A 154 68.65 -10.54 -13.15
CA THR A 154 68.67 -11.42 -11.95
C THR A 154 69.20 -10.74 -10.66
N PRO A 155 69.00 -11.36 -9.46
CA PRO A 155 69.37 -10.77 -8.16
C PRO A 155 70.77 -11.17 -7.67
N ASP A 156 71.33 -10.44 -6.69
CA ASP A 156 72.23 -11.01 -5.66
C ASP A 156 72.43 -10.10 -4.41
N ALA A 157 73.00 -10.69 -3.36
CA ALA A 157 73.81 -10.14 -2.25
C ALA A 157 73.28 -9.04 -1.29
N ALA A 158 73.10 -9.44 -0.02
CA ALA A 158 73.48 -8.67 1.18
C ALA A 158 74.96 -9.01 1.55
N PRO A 159 75.67 -8.43 2.56
CA PRO A 159 75.27 -7.70 3.79
C PRO A 159 75.95 -6.29 3.87
N THR A 160 76.22 -5.56 4.99
CA THR A 160 76.33 -5.86 6.44
C THR A 160 76.19 -4.58 7.29
N VAL A 161 75.85 -4.70 8.58
CA VAL A 161 76.01 -3.65 9.62
C VAL A 161 77.41 -3.71 10.26
N PRO A 162 77.95 -2.64 10.88
CA PRO A 162 77.77 -2.44 12.34
C PRO A 162 77.82 -0.98 12.84
N GLY A 163 77.57 -0.75 14.14
CA GLY A 163 78.12 0.41 14.87
C GLY A 163 77.14 1.21 15.76
N SER A 164 77.13 0.93 17.06
CA SER A 164 76.59 1.81 18.13
C SER A 164 77.57 1.77 19.32
N PRO A 165 77.76 2.88 20.05
CA PRO A 165 77.20 3.02 21.41
C PRO A 165 76.70 4.46 21.71
N GLY A 166 76.08 4.79 22.85
CA GLY A 166 75.64 4.00 24.02
C GLY A 166 75.32 4.89 25.24
N GLN A 167 74.93 4.25 26.37
CA GLN A 167 74.48 4.81 27.68
C GLN A 167 73.01 5.30 27.70
N ALA A 168 72.10 4.91 28.62
CA ALA A 168 72.14 4.51 30.05
C ALA A 168 72.33 5.72 31.01
N GLU A 169 71.79 5.79 32.24
CA GLU A 169 70.97 4.89 33.11
C GLU A 169 70.04 5.78 34.03
N SER A 170 69.18 5.35 34.98
CA SER A 170 68.95 4.10 35.74
C SER A 170 67.47 3.91 36.22
N SER A 171 67.23 3.37 37.44
CA SER A 171 65.92 2.98 38.08
C SER A 171 65.98 3.33 39.62
N PRO A 172 65.34 2.69 40.66
CA PRO A 172 64.35 1.58 40.78
C PRO A 172 63.28 1.72 41.94
N ASP A 173 62.79 0.57 42.45
CA ASP A 173 62.10 0.22 43.74
C ASP A 173 60.54 0.28 43.86
N SER A 174 59.83 -0.69 44.48
CA SER A 174 60.24 -1.95 45.16
C SER A 174 59.13 -3.03 45.35
N SER A 175 59.54 -4.32 45.39
CA SER A 175 59.11 -5.49 46.24
C SER A 175 57.63 -5.85 46.61
N SER A 176 57.19 -7.10 46.92
CA SER A 176 57.68 -8.52 46.74
C SER A 176 56.77 -9.60 47.44
N GLU A 177 56.61 -10.81 46.87
CA GLU A 177 56.16 -12.15 47.43
C GLU A 177 54.85 -12.26 48.30
N SER A 178 54.29 -13.41 48.75
CA SER A 178 54.60 -14.87 48.77
C SER A 178 53.31 -15.76 48.91
N MET A 179 53.09 -16.84 48.12
CA MET A 179 53.27 -18.31 48.42
C MET A 179 52.20 -19.09 49.25
N ASP A 180 51.66 -20.16 48.61
CA ASP A 180 51.27 -21.52 49.09
C ASP A 180 50.13 -21.72 50.14
N ASP A 181 49.47 -22.88 50.34
CA ASP A 181 49.84 -24.29 50.05
C ASP A 181 48.65 -25.28 49.75
N GLN A 182 49.04 -26.50 49.35
CA GLN A 182 48.43 -27.76 48.89
C GLN A 182 47.11 -28.38 49.46
N SER A 183 46.50 -29.17 48.54
CA SER A 183 45.93 -30.55 48.66
C SER A 183 44.56 -30.81 49.36
N ASP A 184 43.88 -31.97 49.19
CA ASP A 184 44.29 -33.27 48.63
C ASP A 184 43.21 -34.00 47.79
N SER A 185 43.62 -35.07 47.12
CA SER A 185 42.76 -35.94 46.27
C SER A 185 42.46 -37.29 46.92
N ASP A 186 41.35 -37.95 46.51
CA ASP A 186 41.41 -39.42 46.30
C ASP A 186 40.35 -39.93 45.31
N ALA A 187 40.49 -41.18 44.85
CA ALA A 187 39.71 -41.81 43.77
C ALA A 187 39.17 -43.22 44.13
N THR A 188 38.88 -44.04 43.10
CA THR A 188 38.29 -45.42 43.15
C THR A 188 36.77 -45.50 43.44
N SER A 189 35.99 -46.48 42.93
CA SER A 189 36.14 -47.37 41.76
C SER A 189 34.78 -47.94 41.33
N GLU A 190 34.72 -48.52 40.13
CA GLU A 190 33.57 -49.05 39.40
C GLU A 190 32.85 -50.29 40.01
N SER A 191 31.53 -50.44 39.76
CA SER A 191 30.92 -51.61 39.06
C SER A 191 29.40 -51.50 38.80
N ASP A 192 28.97 -52.08 37.66
CA ASP A 192 27.64 -52.50 37.15
C ASP A 192 26.29 -52.21 37.86
N SER A 193 25.29 -51.77 37.07
CA SER A 193 24.00 -52.48 36.85
C SER A 193 23.02 -51.72 35.91
N GLU A 194 22.64 -52.33 34.78
CA GLU A 194 21.50 -51.94 33.90
C GLU A 194 20.16 -52.54 34.40
N PRO A 195 18.99 -51.93 34.08
CA PRO A 195 18.20 -52.51 32.98
C PRO A 195 17.28 -51.56 32.17
N ASP A 196 17.53 -51.50 30.85
CA ASP A 196 16.56 -51.75 29.75
C ASP A 196 15.16 -51.10 29.88
N ILE A 197 15.06 -49.80 29.56
CA ILE A 197 13.78 -49.17 29.15
C ILE A 197 13.88 -48.73 27.69
N ARG A 198 13.19 -49.48 26.82
CA ARG A 198 13.15 -49.25 25.38
C ARG A 198 12.14 -48.17 25.05
N PHE A 199 12.61 -47.01 24.61
CA PHE A 199 11.84 -46.11 23.77
C PHE A 199 12.30 -46.25 22.32
N ALA A 200 11.34 -46.29 21.40
CA ALA A 200 11.62 -46.44 19.99
C ALA A 200 12.20 -45.14 19.41
N SER A 201 13.19 -45.28 18.55
CA SER A 201 13.58 -44.22 17.62
C SER A 201 12.54 -44.14 16.50
N ASP A 202 11.57 -43.24 16.64
CA ASP A 202 10.93 -42.62 15.48
C ASP A 202 11.79 -41.41 15.10
N ASP A 203 12.28 -41.38 13.86
CA ASP A 203 13.03 -40.26 13.29
C ASP A 203 12.10 -39.06 13.01
N GLU A 204 11.71 -38.32 14.07
CA GLU A 204 11.31 -36.92 13.87
C GLU A 204 12.57 -36.06 13.80
N GLU A 205 12.84 -35.51 12.61
CA GLU A 205 13.96 -34.62 12.35
C GLU A 205 13.84 -33.37 13.25
N GLU A 206 14.75 -33.18 14.22
CA GLU A 206 14.87 -31.90 14.93
C GLU A 206 15.40 -30.83 13.96
N GLU A 207 14.48 -30.28 13.16
CA GLU A 207 14.74 -29.18 12.24
C GLU A 207 15.24 -27.98 13.05
N SER A 208 16.56 -27.75 13.02
CA SER A 208 17.20 -26.66 13.73
C SER A 208 16.59 -25.34 13.28
N THR A 209 15.79 -24.72 14.15
CA THR A 209 14.92 -23.56 13.86
C THR A 209 15.69 -22.26 13.73
N THR A 210 16.64 -22.25 12.79
CA THR A 210 17.21 -21.03 12.23
C THR A 210 16.05 -20.21 11.64
N LEU A 211 15.83 -19.02 12.20
CA LEU A 211 14.76 -18.11 11.78
C LEU A 211 15.05 -17.56 10.38
N ALA A 212 14.70 -18.37 9.37
CA ALA A 212 14.88 -18.04 7.96
C ALA A 212 14.27 -16.67 7.65
N LYS A 213 15.10 -15.75 7.16
CA LYS A 213 14.65 -14.41 6.77
C LYS A 213 13.64 -14.55 5.62
N PRO A 214 12.46 -13.90 5.68
CA PRO A 214 11.44 -14.04 4.63
C PRO A 214 11.98 -13.67 3.25
N GLU A 215 11.62 -14.47 2.24
CA GLU A 215 12.12 -14.30 0.88
C GLU A 215 11.78 -12.91 0.31
N GLN A 216 12.81 -12.22 -0.20
CA GLN A 216 12.74 -10.87 -0.75
C GLN A 216 12.18 -10.85 -2.19
N LYS A 217 11.00 -11.45 -2.38
CA LYS A 217 10.28 -11.58 -3.67
C LYS A 217 9.08 -10.64 -3.72
N GLY A 218 8.60 -10.34 -4.93
CA GLY A 218 7.45 -9.47 -5.15
C GLY A 218 7.76 -7.98 -4.95
N THR A 219 6.90 -7.28 -4.21
CA THR A 219 7.04 -5.83 -3.91
C THR A 219 7.33 -5.60 -2.43
N GLU A 220 8.49 -5.03 -2.10
CA GLU A 220 8.87 -4.61 -0.75
C GLU A 220 8.10 -3.35 -0.32
N ILE A 221 7.72 -3.28 0.96
CA ILE A 221 7.16 -2.08 1.60
C ILE A 221 8.22 -1.48 2.52
N VAL A 222 8.76 -0.30 2.16
CA VAL A 222 9.77 0.41 2.95
C VAL A 222 9.14 1.64 3.61
N LEU A 223 9.43 1.86 4.90
CA LEU A 223 8.96 3.01 5.69
C LEU A 223 10.14 3.94 6.02
N PRO A 224 10.67 4.72 5.06
CA PRO A 224 11.97 5.39 5.18
C PRO A 224 12.08 6.34 6.38
N ASN A 225 10.96 6.99 6.75
CA ASN A 225 10.87 8.00 7.81
C ASN A 225 10.02 7.46 9.00
N ILE A 226 10.33 6.25 9.48
CA ILE A 226 9.67 5.67 10.66
C ILE A 226 10.41 6.07 11.94
N GLU A 227 9.70 6.72 12.87
CA GLU A 227 10.23 6.98 14.22
C GLU A 227 9.53 6.07 15.24
N MET A 228 10.32 5.54 16.18
CA MET A 228 9.89 4.59 17.19
C MET A 228 10.53 4.96 18.54
N GLU A 229 9.73 5.43 19.48
CA GLU A 229 10.16 5.81 20.83
C GLU A 229 9.72 4.72 21.82
N ASN A 230 10.67 4.14 22.57
CA ASN A 230 10.47 3.02 23.50
C ASN A 230 9.87 1.73 22.88
N ILE A 231 9.92 1.58 21.56
CA ILE A 231 9.52 0.36 20.82
C ILE A 231 10.79 -0.33 20.31
N ALA A 232 10.97 -1.62 20.62
CA ALA A 232 12.12 -2.41 20.18
C ALA A 232 11.89 -3.09 18.83
N LEU A 233 10.69 -3.66 18.65
CA LEU A 233 10.23 -4.31 17.41
C LEU A 233 8.81 -3.84 17.10
N LEU A 234 8.46 -3.75 15.82
CA LEU A 234 7.11 -3.45 15.35
C LEU A 234 6.69 -4.45 14.27
N GLU A 235 5.54 -5.09 14.45
CA GLU A 235 4.95 -6.06 13.53
C GLU A 235 3.66 -5.51 12.89
N ALA A 236 3.45 -5.71 11.58
CA ALA A 236 2.13 -5.56 10.96
C ALA A 236 1.25 -6.80 11.20
N VAL A 237 0.22 -6.68 12.05
CA VAL A 237 -0.74 -7.75 12.38
C VAL A 237 -1.84 -7.88 11.31
N SER A 238 -2.29 -6.76 10.74
CA SER A 238 -3.15 -6.79 9.55
C SER A 238 -2.85 -5.61 8.64
N LEU A 239 -2.60 -5.91 7.36
CA LEU A 239 -2.27 -4.91 6.35
C LEU A 239 -3.53 -4.53 5.54
N ASN A 240 -3.67 -3.25 5.24
CA ASN A 240 -4.68 -2.71 4.33
C ASN A 240 -3.98 -2.03 3.15
N ILE A 241 -4.31 -2.38 1.91
CA ILE A 241 -3.70 -1.81 0.69
C ILE A 241 -4.74 -1.54 -0.40
N LEU A 242 -4.40 -0.67 -1.36
CA LEU A 242 -5.13 -0.54 -2.62
C LEU A 242 -4.30 -1.11 -3.77
N VAL A 243 -4.86 -2.09 -4.47
CA VAL A 243 -4.26 -2.75 -5.64
C VAL A 243 -4.89 -2.20 -6.92
N LYS A 244 -4.06 -1.67 -7.81
CA LYS A 244 -4.45 -1.15 -9.12
C LYS A 244 -4.59 -2.32 -10.10
N CYS A 245 -5.83 -2.64 -10.49
CA CYS A 245 -6.10 -3.74 -11.42
C CYS A 245 -5.44 -3.48 -12.80
N GLY A 246 -4.66 -4.44 -13.30
CA GLY A 246 -3.92 -4.30 -14.57
C GLY A 246 -4.84 -4.10 -15.78
N ARG A 247 -6.03 -4.71 -15.78
CA ARG A 247 -6.97 -4.70 -16.91
C ARG A 247 -7.77 -3.39 -17.05
N CYS A 248 -8.25 -2.83 -15.93
CA CYS A 248 -9.15 -1.67 -15.95
C CYS A 248 -8.59 -0.43 -15.24
N LYS A 249 -7.42 -0.53 -14.59
CA LYS A 249 -6.75 0.53 -13.82
C LYS A 249 -7.57 1.08 -12.63
N HIS A 250 -8.64 0.39 -12.24
CA HIS A 250 -9.41 0.66 -11.03
C HIS A 250 -8.64 0.24 -9.77
N MET A 251 -8.78 1.00 -8.69
CA MET A 251 -8.15 0.72 -7.40
C MET A 251 -9.06 -0.17 -6.56
N HIS A 252 -8.64 -1.41 -6.31
CA HIS A 252 -9.36 -2.39 -5.50
C HIS A 252 -8.81 -2.42 -4.07
N PRO A 253 -9.61 -2.17 -3.02
CA PRO A 253 -9.15 -2.26 -1.65
C PRO A 253 -9.02 -3.72 -1.20
N PHE A 254 -7.86 -4.09 -0.66
CA PHE A 254 -7.67 -5.29 0.13
C PHE A 254 -7.57 -4.89 1.60
N SER A 255 -8.59 -5.24 2.38
CA SER A 255 -8.66 -4.93 3.82
C SER A 255 -8.44 -6.17 4.68
N ASN A 256 -7.59 -6.06 5.69
CA ASN A 256 -7.13 -7.15 6.55
C ASN A 256 -6.53 -8.32 5.75
N LEU A 257 -5.41 -8.05 5.06
CA LEU A 257 -4.44 -9.08 4.72
C LEU A 257 -3.72 -9.48 6.02
N ILE A 258 -3.88 -10.74 6.42
CA ILE A 258 -3.22 -11.31 7.60
C ILE A 258 -1.95 -12.01 7.09
N PRO A 259 -0.76 -11.68 7.62
CA PRO A 259 0.48 -12.32 7.18
C PRO A 259 0.56 -13.80 7.62
N GLY A 260 1.51 -14.52 7.01
CA GLY A 260 1.93 -15.84 7.49
C GLY A 260 2.73 -15.77 8.82
N PRO A 261 3.21 -16.92 9.33
CA PRO A 261 4.29 -16.91 10.31
C PRO A 261 5.52 -16.18 9.73
N TYR A 262 6.38 -15.64 10.59
CA TYR A 262 7.63 -15.02 10.14
C TYR A 262 8.51 -16.03 9.40
N GLY A 263 9.18 -15.60 8.33
CA GLY A 263 9.95 -16.48 7.42
C GLY A 263 9.10 -17.32 6.44
N GLY A 264 7.87 -17.68 6.80
CA GLY A 264 7.02 -18.59 6.02
C GLY A 264 6.17 -17.95 4.92
N GLU A 265 5.57 -18.80 4.08
CA GLU A 265 4.61 -18.37 3.07
C GLU A 265 3.32 -17.80 3.68
N SER A 266 2.74 -16.80 3.02
CA SER A 266 1.48 -16.19 3.41
C SER A 266 0.35 -16.62 2.47
N LYS A 267 -0.83 -16.94 3.01
CA LYS A 267 -1.94 -17.51 2.23
C LYS A 267 -2.53 -16.44 1.29
N PRO A 268 -2.47 -16.61 -0.05
CA PRO A 268 -2.90 -15.57 -0.99
C PRO A 268 -4.41 -15.38 -0.99
N ARG A 269 -4.86 -14.16 -0.69
CA ARG A 269 -6.29 -13.80 -0.72
C ARG A 269 -6.69 -13.37 -2.12
N THR A 270 -7.69 -14.06 -2.69
CA THR A 270 -8.16 -13.83 -4.06
C THR A 270 -9.52 -13.13 -4.08
N GLU A 271 -9.60 -11.91 -4.62
CA GLU A 271 -10.85 -11.15 -4.75
C GLU A 271 -11.10 -10.68 -6.20
N PRO A 272 -12.36 -10.62 -6.68
CA PRO A 272 -12.67 -10.17 -8.03
C PRO A 272 -12.64 -8.64 -8.11
N CYS A 273 -11.93 -8.07 -9.09
CA CYS A 273 -12.00 -6.63 -9.35
C CYS A 273 -13.43 -6.19 -9.68
N GLU A 274 -14.01 -5.31 -8.84
CA GLU A 274 -15.43 -4.87 -8.90
C GLU A 274 -15.91 -4.42 -10.29
N THR A 275 -15.00 -3.87 -11.12
CA THR A 275 -15.33 -3.26 -12.41
C THR A 275 -15.08 -4.14 -13.63
N CYS A 276 -14.26 -5.19 -13.53
CA CYS A 276 -13.89 -6.02 -14.70
C CYS A 276 -13.80 -7.54 -14.43
N GLY A 277 -14.11 -7.99 -13.22
CA GLY A 277 -14.17 -9.41 -12.83
C GLY A 277 -12.83 -10.16 -12.79
N LEU A 278 -11.71 -9.51 -13.12
CA LEU A 278 -10.37 -10.11 -13.05
C LEU A 278 -10.09 -10.55 -11.61
N GLY A 279 -9.60 -11.77 -11.41
CA GLY A 279 -9.08 -12.21 -10.13
C GLY A 279 -7.82 -11.43 -9.79
N LEU A 280 -7.87 -10.68 -8.69
CA LEU A 280 -6.72 -10.06 -8.07
C LEU A 280 -6.32 -10.94 -6.88
N MET A 281 -5.04 -11.28 -6.76
CA MET A 281 -4.52 -11.99 -5.60
C MET A 281 -3.54 -11.08 -4.86
N ALA A 282 -3.57 -11.13 -3.53
CA ALA A 282 -2.59 -10.47 -2.68
C ALA A 282 -2.20 -11.38 -1.51
N ALA A 283 -0.90 -11.52 -1.27
CA ALA A 283 -0.29 -12.19 -0.13
C ALA A 283 0.72 -11.23 0.53
N PHE A 284 1.00 -11.38 1.82
CA PHE A 284 1.88 -10.49 2.59
C PHE A 284 2.80 -11.30 3.53
N ARG A 285 4.09 -11.34 3.23
CA ARG A 285 5.15 -11.80 4.15
C ARG A 285 5.54 -10.62 5.04
N LYS A 286 5.32 -10.71 6.36
CA LYS A 286 5.75 -9.68 7.32
C LYS A 286 7.27 -9.73 7.54
N GLU A 287 7.88 -8.57 7.71
CA GLU A 287 9.23 -8.37 8.27
C GLU A 287 9.07 -7.67 9.64
N TYR A 288 10.01 -7.84 10.57
CA TYR A 288 10.03 -7.07 11.80
C TYR A 288 10.73 -5.72 11.58
N VAL A 289 10.00 -4.63 11.80
CA VAL A 289 10.56 -3.27 11.74
C VAL A 289 11.28 -2.97 13.06
N HIS A 290 12.50 -2.45 12.98
CA HIS A 290 13.32 -2.05 14.13
C HIS A 290 14.28 -0.91 13.75
N SER A 291 15.09 -0.42 14.69
CA SER A 291 16.00 0.72 14.49
C SER A 291 16.99 0.60 13.32
N MET A 292 17.25 -0.61 12.82
CA MET A 292 18.16 -0.89 11.70
C MET A 292 17.43 -1.52 10.49
N CYS A 293 16.11 -1.68 10.53
CA CYS A 293 15.30 -2.21 9.44
C CYS A 293 13.97 -1.45 9.33
N SER A 294 13.83 -0.64 8.28
CA SER A 294 12.61 0.12 7.96
C SER A 294 11.65 -0.61 7.02
N THR A 295 11.94 -1.86 6.66
CA THR A 295 11.09 -2.69 5.79
C THR A 295 9.98 -3.36 6.58
N LEU A 296 8.72 -3.13 6.18
CA LEU A 296 7.53 -3.71 6.81
C LEU A 296 7.23 -5.14 6.31
N GLY A 297 7.77 -5.51 5.15
CA GLY A 297 7.63 -6.84 4.55
C GLY A 297 7.44 -6.80 3.04
N PHE A 298 7.00 -7.92 2.48
CA PHE A 298 6.91 -8.17 1.04
C PHE A 298 5.50 -8.56 0.62
N LEU A 299 5.03 -8.00 -0.50
CA LEU A 299 3.73 -8.26 -1.10
C LEU A 299 3.88 -9.06 -2.39
N ASP A 300 3.27 -10.25 -2.43
CA ASP A 300 3.07 -10.97 -3.68
C ASP A 300 1.68 -10.63 -4.24
N ILE A 301 1.63 -10.08 -5.45
CA ILE A 301 0.38 -9.66 -6.09
C ILE A 301 0.28 -10.23 -7.49
N SER A 302 -0.92 -10.69 -7.88
CA SER A 302 -1.25 -11.06 -9.25
C SER A 302 -2.48 -10.30 -9.76
N GLY A 303 -2.53 -10.07 -11.07
CA GLY A 303 -3.61 -9.32 -11.74
C GLY A 303 -3.58 -7.79 -11.59
N GLY A 304 -2.63 -7.23 -10.84
CA GLY A 304 -2.49 -5.79 -10.64
C GLY A 304 -1.12 -5.38 -10.06
N THR A 305 -0.99 -4.10 -9.68
CA THR A 305 0.17 -3.58 -8.94
C THR A 305 -0.30 -2.99 -7.60
N VAL A 306 0.58 -2.84 -6.61
CA VAL A 306 0.28 -1.94 -5.49
C VAL A 306 0.05 -0.53 -6.03
N GLY A 307 -0.76 0.27 -5.34
CA GLY A 307 -0.92 1.70 -5.61
C GLY A 307 -0.91 2.59 -4.37
N ASP A 308 -1.31 2.08 -3.20
CA ASP A 308 -1.39 2.86 -1.95
C ASP A 308 -1.39 1.93 -0.73
N LEU A 309 -0.78 2.37 0.39
CA LEU A 309 -0.85 1.72 1.70
C LEU A 309 -1.97 2.40 2.50
N GLN A 310 -2.81 1.64 3.19
CA GLN A 310 -3.90 2.19 3.99
C GLN A 310 -3.63 1.98 5.48
N PRO A 311 -4.20 2.80 6.38
CA PRO A 311 -4.03 2.68 7.83
C PRO A 311 -4.25 1.24 8.31
N SER A 312 -3.17 0.62 8.77
CA SER A 312 -3.06 -0.82 9.06
C SER A 312 -3.03 -1.08 10.57
N THR A 313 -2.96 -2.35 11.01
CA THR A 313 -2.86 -2.68 12.44
C THR A 313 -1.45 -3.15 12.77
N TYR A 314 -0.80 -2.48 13.73
CA TYR A 314 0.57 -2.78 14.15
C TYR A 314 0.65 -3.17 15.62
N LEU A 315 1.54 -4.12 15.95
CA LEU A 315 1.87 -4.56 17.31
C LEU A 315 3.29 -4.10 17.66
N PRO A 316 3.47 -3.21 18.65
CA PRO A 316 4.78 -2.87 19.17
C PRO A 316 5.24 -3.83 20.28
N THR A 317 6.53 -4.14 20.34
CA THR A 317 7.18 -4.74 21.51
C THR A 317 7.89 -3.65 22.31
N CYS A 318 7.66 -3.59 23.62
CA CYS A 318 8.20 -2.52 24.46
C CYS A 318 9.72 -2.66 24.67
N GLY A 319 10.49 -1.63 24.34
CA GLY A 319 11.94 -1.60 24.50
C GLY A 319 12.46 -1.48 25.93
N GLN A 320 11.58 -1.35 26.94
CA GLN A 320 11.97 -1.30 28.36
C GLN A 320 11.69 -2.61 29.13
N CYS A 321 10.76 -3.45 28.66
CA CYS A 321 10.38 -4.68 29.36
C CYS A 321 10.10 -5.88 28.44
N SER A 322 10.38 -5.77 27.13
CA SER A 322 10.21 -6.79 26.09
C SER A 322 8.79 -7.36 25.88
N GLU A 323 7.80 -6.93 26.66
CA GLU A 323 6.39 -7.33 26.51
C GLU A 323 5.71 -6.72 25.27
N PRO A 324 4.77 -7.43 24.63
CA PRO A 324 3.92 -6.88 23.59
C PRO A 324 2.98 -5.77 24.14
N GLY A 325 3.04 -4.61 23.51
CA GLY A 325 2.24 -3.43 23.84
C GLY A 325 0.81 -3.49 23.29
N PRO A 326 -0.01 -2.45 23.56
CA PRO A 326 -1.30 -2.28 22.90
C PRO A 326 -1.16 -2.06 21.39
N LEU A 327 -2.08 -2.63 20.61
CA LEU A 327 -2.10 -2.50 19.15
C LEU A 327 -2.34 -1.05 18.71
N PHE A 328 -1.48 -0.54 17.82
CA PHE A 328 -1.75 0.67 17.04
C PHE A 328 -2.72 0.31 15.91
N LYS A 329 -4.01 0.57 16.13
CA LYS A 329 -5.06 0.34 15.14
C LYS A 329 -5.22 1.57 14.24
N HIS A 330 -4.98 1.40 12.94
CA HIS A 330 -5.20 2.42 11.91
C HIS A 330 -4.54 3.79 12.22
N PRO A 331 -3.21 3.85 12.46
CA PRO A 331 -2.54 5.12 12.62
C PRO A 331 -2.61 5.93 11.33
N ASP A 332 -2.88 7.23 11.46
CA ASP A 332 -2.77 8.19 10.35
C ASP A 332 -1.30 8.39 9.97
N PHE A 333 -1.01 8.44 8.67
CA PHE A 333 0.31 8.83 8.19
C PHE A 333 0.59 10.32 8.53
N GLY A 334 1.85 10.63 8.82
CA GLY A 334 2.27 11.98 9.23
C GLY A 334 1.79 12.41 10.62
N ARG A 335 1.35 11.47 11.49
CA ARG A 335 0.98 11.76 12.89
C ARG A 335 1.69 10.83 13.87
N LYS A 336 2.22 11.40 14.95
CA LYS A 336 2.73 10.61 16.09
C LYS A 336 1.55 10.04 16.88
N ILE A 337 1.50 8.71 17.02
CA ILE A 337 0.56 8.02 17.90
C ILE A 337 1.31 7.48 19.11
N THR A 338 0.87 7.83 20.31
CA THR A 338 1.44 7.34 21.57
C THR A 338 0.44 6.44 22.29
N GLN A 339 0.93 5.34 22.86
CA GLN A 339 0.19 4.45 23.75
C GLN A 339 1.09 4.06 24.94
N ASN A 340 0.51 3.74 26.10
CA ASN A 340 1.28 3.26 27.24
C ASN A 340 1.44 1.73 27.20
N CYS A 341 2.63 1.23 27.51
CA CYS A 341 2.85 -0.19 27.78
C CYS A 341 1.97 -0.67 28.95
N ARG A 342 1.48 -1.90 28.87
CA ARG A 342 0.60 -2.49 29.89
C ARG A 342 1.34 -3.00 31.13
N ASN A 343 2.63 -3.28 31.02
CA ASN A 343 3.46 -3.81 32.11
C ASN A 343 4.23 -2.66 32.81
N CYS A 344 5.15 -2.00 32.10
CA CYS A 344 6.02 -0.95 32.66
C CYS A 344 5.48 0.49 32.53
N HIS A 345 4.27 0.69 31.99
CA HIS A 345 3.65 2.01 31.74
C HIS A 345 4.42 2.98 30.82
N ALA A 346 5.57 2.59 30.26
CA ALA A 346 6.36 3.37 29.32
C ALA A 346 5.54 3.88 28.12
N LYS A 347 5.84 5.09 27.64
CA LYS A 347 5.18 5.69 26.47
C LYS A 347 5.81 5.13 25.19
N LEU A 348 5.08 4.26 24.50
CA LEU A 348 5.38 3.75 23.17
C LEU A 348 4.88 4.79 22.15
N THR A 349 5.76 5.45 21.41
CA THR A 349 5.36 6.36 20.33
C THR A 349 5.77 5.78 18.99
N LEU A 350 4.84 5.74 18.04
CA LEU A 350 5.05 5.37 16.65
C LEU A 350 4.75 6.56 15.75
N PHE A 351 5.60 6.79 14.75
CA PHE A 351 5.40 7.76 13.68
C PHE A 351 5.64 7.05 12.34
N ILE A 352 4.69 7.16 11.42
CA ILE A 352 4.87 6.70 10.04
C ILE A 352 4.57 7.88 9.14
N ASP A 353 5.61 8.57 8.66
CA ASP A 353 5.48 9.72 7.77
C ASP A 353 5.08 9.29 6.35
N LEU A 354 5.94 8.48 5.72
CA LEU A 354 5.80 8.03 4.34
C LEU A 354 6.13 6.54 4.19
N PHE A 355 5.64 5.95 3.10
CA PHE A 355 5.95 4.60 2.65
C PHE A 355 6.40 4.63 1.18
N ARG A 356 7.22 3.65 0.79
CA ARG A 356 7.65 3.39 -0.59
C ARG A 356 7.36 1.93 -0.94
N PHE A 357 7.08 1.67 -2.22
CA PHE A 357 6.93 0.33 -2.77
C PHE A 357 8.06 0.07 -3.76
N ASP A 358 8.95 -0.86 -3.44
CA ASP A 358 10.08 -1.23 -4.28
C ASP A 358 9.83 -2.61 -4.90
N VAL A 359 9.75 -2.69 -6.23
CA VAL A 359 9.46 -3.95 -6.94
C VAL A 359 10.76 -4.72 -7.10
N LEU A 360 10.96 -5.75 -6.28
CA LEU A 360 12.17 -6.57 -6.26
C LEU A 360 12.15 -7.68 -7.31
N SER A 361 10.99 -8.32 -7.53
CA SER A 361 10.77 -9.19 -8.68
C SER A 361 9.37 -9.05 -9.25
N THR A 362 9.27 -9.18 -10.57
CA THR A 362 8.00 -9.33 -11.30
C THR A 362 7.58 -10.79 -11.45
N ASP A 363 8.21 -11.71 -10.72
CA ASP A 363 7.70 -13.07 -10.49
C ASP A 363 6.37 -13.00 -9.73
N THR A 364 5.29 -12.80 -10.49
CA THR A 364 3.93 -13.08 -10.03
C THR A 364 3.90 -14.49 -9.46
N LEU A 365 3.23 -14.69 -8.32
CA LEU A 365 2.82 -16.00 -7.79
C LEU A 365 2.59 -16.97 -8.95
N GLY A 366 3.49 -17.96 -9.07
CA GLY A 366 3.77 -18.61 -10.36
C GLY A 366 2.55 -19.28 -10.98
N GLU A 367 2.69 -19.72 -12.23
CA GLU A 367 1.64 -20.47 -12.95
C GLU A 367 1.44 -21.90 -12.37
N ALA A 368 1.10 -21.97 -11.08
CA ALA A 368 0.55 -23.12 -10.40
C ALA A 368 -0.73 -23.52 -11.11
N LYS A 369 -0.57 -24.47 -12.03
CA LYS A 369 -1.58 -25.01 -12.97
C LYS A 369 -3.00 -24.82 -12.45
N LEU A 370 -3.81 -24.10 -13.23
CA LEU A 370 -5.24 -23.90 -13.01
C LEU A 370 -6.04 -25.21 -13.25
N VAL A 371 -5.72 -26.26 -12.48
CA VAL A 371 -6.57 -27.43 -12.27
C VAL A 371 -7.71 -26.99 -11.35
N GLY A 372 -8.63 -26.22 -11.93
CA GLY A 372 -9.79 -25.68 -11.25
C GLY A 372 -10.73 -26.79 -10.82
N ARG A 373 -10.50 -27.36 -9.64
CA ARG A 373 -11.50 -28.15 -8.92
C ARG A 373 -12.72 -27.22 -8.72
N PRO A 374 -13.91 -27.52 -9.25
CA PRO A 374 -14.97 -26.52 -9.41
C PRO A 374 -15.63 -26.16 -8.08
N GLY A 375 -15.04 -25.19 -7.37
CA GLY A 375 -15.63 -24.55 -6.20
C GLY A 375 -16.81 -23.69 -6.61
N SER A 376 -18.02 -24.25 -6.56
CA SER A 376 -19.24 -23.60 -7.06
C SER A 376 -19.81 -22.58 -6.06
N THR A 377 -19.19 -21.40 -5.98
CA THR A 377 -19.82 -20.19 -5.43
C THR A 377 -19.87 -19.10 -6.51
N ASP A 378 -20.95 -19.13 -7.30
CA ASP A 378 -21.23 -18.11 -8.31
C ASP A 378 -21.20 -16.71 -7.68
N LYS A 379 -20.26 -15.88 -8.13
CA LYS A 379 -20.26 -14.44 -7.89
C LYS A 379 -21.44 -13.83 -8.66
N VAL A 380 -22.63 -13.91 -8.08
CA VAL A 380 -23.91 -13.59 -8.73
C VAL A 380 -23.87 -12.19 -9.32
N HIS A 381 -23.65 -12.14 -10.63
CA HIS A 381 -23.70 -10.91 -11.41
C HIS A 381 -25.12 -10.36 -11.34
N LEU A 382 -25.29 -9.26 -10.60
CA LEU A 382 -26.61 -8.72 -10.26
C LEU A 382 -27.20 -7.93 -11.44
N THR A 383 -27.59 -8.67 -12.49
CA THR A 383 -28.13 -8.13 -13.73
C THR A 383 -29.48 -7.45 -13.47
N LYS A 384 -29.48 -6.11 -13.52
CA LYS A 384 -30.64 -5.26 -13.22
C LYS A 384 -31.80 -5.55 -14.17
N GLY A 385 -32.77 -6.34 -13.72
CA GLY A 385 -33.94 -6.76 -14.49
C GLY A 385 -34.28 -8.25 -14.34
N THR A 386 -33.30 -9.12 -14.05
CA THR A 386 -33.56 -10.55 -13.82
C THR A 386 -33.98 -10.83 -12.37
N PRO A 387 -34.75 -11.88 -12.10
CA PRO A 387 -34.98 -12.34 -10.72
C PRO A 387 -33.68 -12.91 -10.12
N LEU A 388 -33.52 -12.76 -8.80
CA LEU A 388 -32.44 -13.41 -8.06
C LEU A 388 -32.70 -14.93 -7.95
N PRO A 389 -31.66 -15.76 -7.72
CA PRO A 389 -31.83 -17.16 -7.39
C PRO A 389 -32.83 -17.34 -6.24
N LYS A 390 -33.83 -18.23 -6.44
CA LYS A 390 -34.94 -18.47 -5.50
C LYS A 390 -35.71 -17.18 -5.10
N TYR A 391 -35.77 -16.18 -5.98
CA TYR A 391 -36.31 -14.84 -5.71
C TYR A 391 -35.69 -14.16 -4.48
N GLY A 392 -34.42 -14.46 -4.20
CA GLY A 392 -33.69 -13.94 -3.04
C GLY A 392 -33.83 -14.77 -1.75
N ALA A 393 -34.70 -15.78 -1.70
CA ALA A 393 -34.96 -16.54 -0.48
C ALA A 393 -33.84 -17.56 -0.16
N CYS A 394 -33.40 -17.60 1.10
CA CYS A 394 -32.39 -18.52 1.62
C CYS A 394 -32.99 -19.63 2.52
N ARG A 395 -32.13 -20.52 3.03
CA ARG A 395 -32.51 -21.59 3.97
C ARG A 395 -33.12 -21.03 5.26
N HIS A 396 -32.59 -19.92 5.78
CA HIS A 396 -33.00 -19.29 7.03
C HIS A 396 -34.33 -18.53 6.90
N TYR A 397 -34.43 -17.65 5.90
CA TYR A 397 -35.58 -16.78 5.70
C TYR A 397 -36.27 -17.12 4.38
N ARG A 398 -36.95 -18.28 4.36
CA ARG A 398 -37.66 -18.86 3.20
C ARG A 398 -38.80 -17.96 2.64
N LYS A 399 -39.12 -16.85 3.31
CA LYS A 399 -40.08 -15.82 2.88
C LYS A 399 -39.43 -14.46 2.55
N SER A 400 -38.12 -14.31 2.73
CA SER A 400 -37.40 -13.07 2.39
C SER A 400 -37.15 -13.00 0.89
N MET A 401 -38.01 -12.28 0.16
CA MET A 401 -37.85 -12.06 -1.29
C MET A 401 -36.91 -10.87 -1.58
N ARG A 402 -35.84 -10.76 -0.79
CA ARG A 402 -34.88 -9.63 -0.77
C ARG A 402 -33.53 -10.08 -0.25
N TRP A 403 -32.47 -9.52 -0.80
CA TRP A 403 -31.12 -9.54 -0.23
C TRP A 403 -30.80 -8.19 0.41
N PHE A 404 -29.74 -8.14 1.22
CA PHE A 404 -29.35 -6.98 2.03
C PHE A 404 -27.88 -6.63 1.78
N ARG A 405 -27.56 -5.33 1.66
CA ARG A 405 -26.18 -4.84 1.61
C ARG A 405 -25.72 -4.43 3.00
N PHE A 406 -24.82 -5.23 3.58
CA PHE A 406 -24.29 -5.04 4.93
C PHE A 406 -23.29 -3.86 4.97
N SER A 407 -23.30 -3.07 6.04
CA SER A 407 -22.46 -1.87 6.14
C SER A 407 -20.97 -2.21 6.31
N CYS A 408 -20.67 -3.18 7.16
CA CYS A 408 -19.33 -3.68 7.48
C CYS A 408 -18.50 -4.07 6.24
N CYS A 409 -19.04 -4.93 5.38
CA CYS A 409 -18.32 -5.49 4.23
C CYS A 409 -18.79 -4.98 2.86
N LYS A 410 -19.88 -4.20 2.80
CA LYS A 410 -20.57 -3.74 1.56
C LYS A 410 -21.02 -4.86 0.60
N ARG A 411 -20.80 -6.14 0.93
CA ARG A 411 -21.30 -7.31 0.18
C ARG A 411 -22.80 -7.49 0.39
N VAL A 412 -23.41 -8.32 -0.47
CA VAL A 412 -24.87 -8.48 -0.55
C VAL A 412 -25.25 -9.93 -0.26
N PHE A 413 -26.00 -10.17 0.83
CA PHE A 413 -26.38 -11.52 1.27
C PHE A 413 -27.89 -11.65 1.50
N PRO A 414 -28.46 -12.88 1.47
CA PRO A 414 -29.89 -13.10 1.71
C PRO A 414 -30.38 -12.73 3.10
N CYS A 415 -29.52 -12.81 4.10
CA CYS A 415 -29.78 -12.51 5.50
C CYS A 415 -28.47 -12.41 6.30
N ASP A 416 -28.58 -11.90 7.54
CA ASP A 416 -27.59 -11.96 8.62
C ASP A 416 -26.83 -13.31 8.69
N ARG A 417 -27.54 -14.42 8.90
CA ARG A 417 -26.91 -15.74 9.08
C ARG A 417 -26.13 -16.22 7.85
N CYS A 418 -26.55 -15.85 6.63
CA CYS A 418 -25.82 -16.20 5.41
C CYS A 418 -24.70 -15.21 5.08
N HIS A 419 -24.58 -14.10 5.82
CA HIS A 419 -23.38 -13.29 5.86
C HIS A 419 -22.38 -13.94 6.84
N ASP A 420 -22.84 -14.26 8.06
CA ASP A 420 -22.00 -14.80 9.13
C ASP A 420 -21.45 -16.22 8.86
N GLU A 421 -22.11 -16.99 7.98
CA GLU A 421 -21.62 -18.29 7.46
C GLU A 421 -20.46 -18.15 6.45
N GLU A 422 -20.31 -16.99 5.77
CA GLU A 422 -19.38 -16.79 4.64
C GLU A 422 -18.30 -15.72 4.94
N MET A 423 -18.49 -14.94 6.02
CA MET A 423 -17.64 -13.80 6.37
C MET A 423 -17.02 -13.97 7.76
N ASN A 424 -15.73 -13.67 7.90
CA ASN A 424 -14.99 -13.76 9.16
C ASN A 424 -15.33 -12.63 10.16
N HIS A 425 -16.58 -12.15 10.20
CA HIS A 425 -17.10 -11.18 11.16
C HIS A 425 -18.64 -11.21 11.17
N ILE A 426 -19.23 -10.70 12.25
CA ILE A 426 -20.69 -10.62 12.43
C ILE A 426 -21.30 -9.56 11.48
N ALA A 427 -22.56 -9.75 11.13
CA ALA A 427 -23.40 -8.85 10.34
C ALA A 427 -23.80 -7.56 11.10
N ASP A 428 -23.27 -6.42 10.67
CA ASP A 428 -23.78 -5.10 11.07
C ASP A 428 -25.13 -4.75 10.41
N ALA A 429 -25.76 -3.66 10.86
CA ALA A 429 -27.00 -3.15 10.28
C ALA A 429 -26.90 -2.92 8.76
N ALA A 430 -27.72 -3.64 7.98
CA ALA A 430 -27.75 -3.48 6.53
C ALA A 430 -28.21 -2.09 6.11
N SER A 431 -27.51 -1.50 5.14
CA SER A 431 -27.72 -0.11 4.67
C SER A 431 -28.76 0.00 3.57
N ARG A 432 -28.88 -1.02 2.70
CA ARG A 432 -29.75 -1.04 1.52
C ARG A 432 -30.27 -2.46 1.26
N MET A 433 -31.37 -2.58 0.52
CA MET A 433 -31.95 -3.86 0.10
C MET A 433 -31.92 -4.04 -1.41
N VAL A 434 -31.85 -5.29 -1.87
CA VAL A 434 -31.93 -5.68 -3.28
C VAL A 434 -33.18 -6.51 -3.51
N CYS A 435 -33.98 -6.11 -4.51
CA CYS A 435 -35.24 -6.78 -4.83
C CYS A 435 -35.02 -8.18 -5.42
N GLY A 436 -35.61 -9.21 -4.80
CA GLY A 436 -35.56 -10.59 -5.27
C GLY A 436 -36.19 -10.83 -6.66
N ALA A 437 -37.10 -9.95 -7.09
CA ALA A 437 -37.83 -10.11 -8.36
C ALA A 437 -37.19 -9.41 -9.56
N CYS A 438 -36.37 -8.37 -9.36
CA CYS A 438 -35.79 -7.58 -10.46
C CYS A 438 -34.30 -7.21 -10.28
N SER A 439 -33.63 -7.70 -9.23
CA SER A 439 -32.19 -7.48 -8.99
C SER A 439 -31.78 -5.99 -8.93
N ARG A 440 -32.70 -5.10 -8.53
CA ARG A 440 -32.43 -3.67 -8.34
C ARG A 440 -32.28 -3.33 -6.86
N GLU A 441 -31.28 -2.52 -6.56
CA GLU A 441 -30.98 -2.01 -5.23
C GLU A 441 -31.81 -0.77 -4.90
N GLN A 442 -32.37 -0.71 -3.69
CA GLN A 442 -33.20 0.37 -3.19
C GLN A 442 -33.05 0.53 -1.67
N ASN A 443 -33.54 1.66 -1.14
CA ASN A 443 -33.66 1.86 0.30
C ASN A 443 -34.77 0.96 0.86
N PHE A 444 -34.83 0.78 2.19
CA PHE A 444 -35.83 -0.07 2.82
C PHE A 444 -37.26 0.45 2.59
N THR A 445 -38.07 -0.36 1.91
CA THR A 445 -39.51 -0.18 1.70
C THR A 445 -40.20 -1.53 1.66
N ASP A 446 -41.49 -1.58 1.97
CA ASP A 446 -42.27 -2.83 1.95
C ASP A 446 -42.58 -3.35 0.53
N GLU A 447 -42.38 -2.51 -0.49
CA GLU A 447 -42.53 -2.90 -1.90
C GLU A 447 -41.45 -2.28 -2.81
N CYS A 448 -41.22 -2.91 -3.96
CA CYS A 448 -40.19 -2.50 -4.90
C CYS A 448 -40.62 -1.32 -5.76
N LYS A 449 -39.86 -0.21 -5.69
CA LYS A 449 -40.11 1.01 -6.49
C LYS A 449 -39.95 0.82 -8.00
N PHE A 450 -39.42 -0.33 -8.44
CA PHE A 450 -39.13 -0.61 -9.85
C PHE A 450 -40.00 -1.70 -10.50
N CYS A 451 -40.58 -2.61 -9.71
CA CYS A 451 -41.39 -3.72 -10.24
C CYS A 451 -42.66 -4.04 -9.41
N GLY A 452 -42.98 -3.25 -8.38
CA GLY A 452 -44.18 -3.44 -7.56
C GLY A 452 -44.18 -4.69 -6.66
N ALA A 453 -43.15 -5.53 -6.69
CA ALA A 453 -43.04 -6.71 -5.83
C ALA A 453 -43.05 -6.31 -4.35
N ASN A 454 -44.04 -6.78 -3.59
CA ASN A 454 -44.20 -6.50 -2.17
C ASN A 454 -43.51 -7.60 -1.32
N TYR A 455 -42.69 -7.20 -0.36
CA TYR A 455 -41.94 -8.10 0.53
C TYR A 455 -42.72 -8.47 1.80
N THR A 456 -43.88 -7.85 2.03
CA THR A 456 -44.78 -8.13 3.14
C THR A 456 -46.02 -8.88 2.64
N ILE A 457 -46.61 -9.71 3.50
CA ILE A 457 -47.89 -10.34 3.19
C ILE A 457 -48.99 -9.32 3.48
N ARG A 458 -49.61 -8.74 2.43
CA ARG A 458 -50.76 -7.84 2.54
C ARG A 458 -51.93 -8.55 3.24
N ARG A 459 -52.09 -8.32 4.56
CA ARG A 459 -53.08 -8.99 5.42
C ARG A 459 -54.51 -8.51 5.14
N THR A 460 -55.13 -9.08 4.12
CA THR A 460 -56.56 -8.88 3.83
C THR A 460 -57.39 -9.88 4.63
N ARG A 461 -58.47 -9.42 5.28
CA ARG A 461 -59.20 -10.21 6.32
C ARG A 461 -59.75 -11.57 5.86
N PHE A 462 -59.94 -11.77 4.55
CA PHE A 462 -60.62 -12.95 3.98
C PHE A 462 -59.92 -13.55 2.75
N TRP A 463 -58.71 -13.08 2.38
CA TRP A 463 -58.02 -13.49 1.15
C TRP A 463 -56.53 -13.77 1.40
N GLU A 464 -55.98 -14.75 0.67
CA GLU A 464 -54.59 -15.20 0.80
C GLU A 464 -53.61 -14.18 0.20
N GLY A 465 -53.25 -13.17 0.98
CA GLY A 465 -52.16 -12.22 0.66
C GLY A 465 -52.35 -11.42 -0.63
N GLY A 466 -53.59 -11.27 -1.11
CA GLY A 466 -53.92 -10.57 -2.36
C GLY A 466 -53.91 -11.45 -3.63
N LYS A 467 -53.71 -12.77 -3.53
CA LYS A 467 -53.64 -13.69 -4.70
C LYS A 467 -54.99 -14.09 -5.31
N GLY A 468 -56.10 -13.47 -4.91
CA GLY A 468 -57.44 -13.83 -5.42
C GLY A 468 -58.00 -15.18 -4.95
N ALA A 469 -57.34 -15.87 -4.02
CA ALA A 469 -57.87 -17.03 -3.31
C ALA A 469 -58.41 -16.63 -1.92
N ARG A 470 -59.54 -17.19 -1.48
CA ARG A 470 -60.13 -16.89 -0.16
C ARG A 470 -59.53 -17.78 0.93
N ASP A 471 -59.15 -17.17 2.03
CA ASP A 471 -58.38 -17.83 3.09
C ASP A 471 -59.31 -18.63 4.02
N ARG A 472 -59.43 -19.95 3.76
CA ARG A 472 -60.44 -20.82 4.40
C ARG A 472 -60.31 -20.86 5.93
N LYS A 473 -59.15 -20.52 6.50
CA LYS A 473 -58.95 -20.46 7.95
C LYS A 473 -59.56 -19.21 8.58
N THR A 474 -59.51 -18.06 7.91
CA THR A 474 -60.00 -16.76 8.44
C THR A 474 -61.50 -16.53 8.23
N LEU A 475 -62.11 -17.13 7.20
CA LEU A 475 -63.55 -17.05 6.94
C LEU A 475 -64.37 -17.56 8.15
N SER A 476 -65.48 -16.89 8.46
CA SER A 476 -66.43 -17.31 9.51
C SER A 476 -66.99 -18.71 9.24
N ARG A 477 -67.29 -19.50 10.28
CA ARG A 477 -67.96 -20.82 10.13
C ARG A 477 -69.35 -20.70 9.47
N LYS A 478 -69.98 -19.52 9.52
CA LYS A 478 -71.25 -19.21 8.84
C LYS A 478 -71.07 -18.67 7.40
N ASP A 479 -69.85 -18.53 6.89
CA ASP A 479 -69.61 -17.99 5.55
C ASP A 479 -69.94 -19.03 4.45
N PRO A 480 -70.83 -18.73 3.49
CA PRO A 480 -71.31 -19.69 2.50
C PRO A 480 -70.28 -20.02 1.41
N HIS A 481 -69.14 -19.32 1.34
CA HIS A 481 -68.04 -19.62 0.43
C HIS A 481 -66.93 -20.46 1.09
N LYS A 482 -66.86 -20.54 2.43
CA LYS A 482 -65.83 -21.29 3.17
C LYS A 482 -65.73 -22.77 2.77
N TYR A 483 -66.85 -23.41 2.43
CA TYR A 483 -66.90 -24.83 2.08
C TYR A 483 -67.14 -25.11 0.58
N LYS A 484 -67.37 -24.08 -0.24
CA LYS A 484 -67.53 -24.23 -1.69
C LYS A 484 -66.16 -24.44 -2.34
N ARG A 485 -66.01 -25.54 -3.08
CA ARG A 485 -64.74 -25.94 -3.71
C ARG A 485 -64.45 -25.03 -4.92
N SER A 486 -63.55 -24.07 -4.75
CA SER A 486 -63.14 -23.17 -5.84
C SER A 486 -62.25 -23.90 -6.84
N THR A 487 -62.80 -24.21 -8.02
CA THR A 487 -62.03 -24.58 -9.22
C THR A 487 -61.27 -23.35 -9.71
N SER A 488 -60.04 -23.19 -9.24
CA SER A 488 -59.18 -22.08 -9.63
C SER A 488 -58.80 -22.17 -11.12
N LEU A 489 -59.22 -21.17 -11.89
CA LEU A 489 -58.72 -20.94 -13.25
C LEU A 489 -57.19 -20.88 -13.23
N ALA A 490 -56.54 -21.61 -14.14
CA ALA A 490 -55.09 -21.58 -14.30
C ALA A 490 -54.63 -20.22 -14.84
N PRO A 491 -53.41 -19.75 -14.48
CA PRO A 491 -52.88 -18.50 -15.02
C PRO A 491 -52.72 -18.60 -16.55
N THR A 492 -53.27 -17.64 -17.27
CA THR A 492 -53.15 -17.54 -18.72
C THR A 492 -51.70 -17.29 -19.12
N THR A 493 -51.05 -18.31 -19.68
CA THR A 493 -49.77 -18.12 -20.38
C THR A 493 -50.04 -17.63 -21.80
N GLU A 494 -49.52 -16.45 -22.13
CA GLU A 494 -49.63 -15.90 -23.48
C GLU A 494 -48.80 -16.74 -24.46
N LYS A 495 -49.47 -17.64 -25.18
CA LYS A 495 -48.92 -18.27 -26.38
C LYS A 495 -49.38 -17.50 -27.60
N SER A 496 -48.44 -16.77 -28.21
CA SER A 496 -48.62 -16.00 -29.45
C SER A 496 -49.02 -16.89 -30.64
N LYS A 497 -50.32 -17.17 -30.77
CA LYS A 497 -50.89 -17.80 -31.97
C LYS A 497 -51.30 -16.72 -32.97
N VAL A 498 -50.37 -16.37 -33.86
CA VAL A 498 -50.75 -15.72 -35.12
C VAL A 498 -51.63 -16.70 -35.90
N LYS A 499 -52.90 -16.34 -36.10
CA LYS A 499 -53.76 -16.90 -37.14
C LYS A 499 -53.99 -15.82 -38.18
N PHE A 500 -53.66 -16.08 -39.43
CA PHE A 500 -54.33 -15.42 -40.54
C PHE A 500 -54.76 -16.45 -41.59
N LEU A 501 -55.76 -16.06 -42.38
CA LEU A 501 -56.63 -16.99 -43.11
C LEU A 501 -55.90 -17.72 -44.25
N GLY A 502 -56.30 -18.97 -44.50
CA GLY A 502 -55.87 -19.70 -45.69
C GLY A 502 -56.62 -19.25 -46.95
N LYS A 503 -56.00 -19.47 -48.11
CA LYS A 503 -56.66 -19.57 -49.40
C LYS A 503 -55.96 -20.63 -50.24
N SER A 504 -56.73 -21.31 -51.08
CA SER A 504 -56.30 -22.48 -51.86
C SER A 504 -55.30 -22.12 -52.95
N HIS A 505 -54.50 -23.10 -53.40
CA HIS A 505 -54.42 -23.44 -54.84
C HIS A 505 -53.83 -24.86 -55.09
N LYS A 506 -54.04 -25.39 -56.29
CA LYS A 506 -53.36 -26.59 -56.86
C LYS A 506 -51.87 -26.23 -57.17
N VAL A 507 -50.93 -27.11 -57.54
CA VAL A 507 -50.87 -28.28 -58.47
C VAL A 507 -49.64 -29.10 -57.99
N ALA A 508 -49.71 -30.42 -57.72
CA ALA A 508 -49.49 -31.59 -58.60
C ALA A 508 -48.18 -31.61 -59.42
N HIS A 509 -47.67 -32.83 -59.68
CA HIS A 509 -46.46 -33.20 -60.45
C HIS A 509 -45.09 -32.86 -59.81
N SER A 510 -44.10 -33.77 -59.79
CA SER A 510 -44.10 -35.22 -60.15
C SER A 510 -43.14 -35.98 -59.23
#